data_AF-A0A0C3PJY3-F1
#
_entry.id   AF-A0A0C3PJY3-F1
#
_cell.length_a   1.000
_cell.length_b   1.000
_cell.length_c   1.000
_cell.angle_alpha   90.00
_cell.angle_beta   90.00
_cell.angle_gamma   90.00
#
_symmetry.space_group_name_H-M   'P 1'
#
loop_
_entity.id
_entity.type
_entity.pdbx_description
1 polymer ?
#
loop_
_entity_poly.entity_id
_entity_poly.type
_entity_poly.pdbx_seq_one_letter_code
_entity_poly.pdbx_strand_id
1 'polypeptide(L)'
;YVAFYQWYPQLGLGFNVDVEANQEVQVTVEVTSATTGVVTISNNSNGQSARVDVAGPDFPLCLTTASWVVYGVTDVPLPDFGSVVFDEVSTILTNGTVVGPTSPNGVVIDLARNGTVFAETSLGSESVTVQYAQ
;
A
#
# COMPACT_ATOMS: atom_id res chain seq x y z
N TYR A 1 11.37 -8.37 -7.80
CA TYR A 1 10.09 -7.91 -7.23
C TYR A 1 9.08 -7.84 -8.36
N VAL A 2 7.77 -7.85 -8.07
CA VAL A 2 6.72 -7.73 -9.10
C VAL A 2 5.74 -6.65 -8.67
N ALA A 3 5.59 -5.61 -9.48
CA ALA A 3 4.59 -4.57 -9.28
C ALA A 3 3.22 -5.06 -9.79
N PHE A 4 2.15 -4.82 -9.02
CA PHE A 4 0.80 -5.24 -9.35
C PHE A 4 -0.24 -4.25 -8.82
N TYR A 5 -1.49 -4.38 -9.27
CA TYR A 5 -2.65 -3.74 -8.63
C TYR A 5 -3.77 -4.76 -8.40
N GLN A 6 -4.68 -4.47 -7.50
CA GLN A 6 -5.85 -5.31 -7.28
C GLN A 6 -7.07 -4.45 -7.00
N TRP A 7 -8.13 -4.67 -7.78
CA TRP A 7 -9.48 -4.26 -7.42
C TRP A 7 -10.19 -5.49 -6.88
N TYR A 8 -10.07 -5.74 -5.58
CA TYR A 8 -10.49 -7.02 -5.00
C TYR A 8 -11.95 -7.36 -5.37
N PRO A 9 -12.25 -8.60 -5.81
CA PRO A 9 -11.36 -9.78 -5.87
C PRO A 9 -10.53 -9.92 -7.16
N GLN A 10 -10.64 -8.98 -8.11
CA GLN A 10 -9.98 -9.04 -9.41
C GLN A 10 -8.51 -8.62 -9.31
N LEU A 11 -7.60 -9.56 -9.60
CA LEU A 11 -6.17 -9.28 -9.68
C LEU A 11 -5.82 -8.66 -11.04
N GLY A 12 -5.14 -7.51 -10.99
CA GLY A 12 -4.50 -6.89 -12.13
C GLY A 12 -3.01 -7.14 -12.11
N LEU A 13 -2.51 -7.89 -13.09
CA LEU A 13 -1.07 -7.98 -13.37
C LEU A 13 -0.77 -7.06 -14.55
N GLY A 14 0.39 -6.40 -14.56
CA GLY A 14 0.83 -5.67 -15.76
C GLY A 14 1.36 -4.26 -15.55
N PHE A 15 1.93 -3.93 -14.38
CA PHE A 15 2.83 -2.79 -14.35
C PHE A 15 4.16 -3.17 -14.98
N ASN A 16 4.50 -2.55 -16.11
CA ASN A 16 5.83 -2.60 -16.69
C ASN A 16 6.75 -1.62 -15.95
N VAL A 17 6.93 -1.86 -14.65
CA VAL A 17 7.84 -1.13 -13.77
C VAL A 17 8.73 -2.15 -13.10
N ASP A 18 9.99 -2.14 -13.47
CA ASP A 18 11.03 -2.96 -12.87
C ASP A 18 11.33 -2.42 -11.48
N VAL A 19 11.36 -3.32 -10.49
CA VAL A 19 11.65 -2.99 -9.10
C VAL A 19 12.75 -3.93 -8.60
N GLU A 20 13.81 -3.32 -8.07
CA GLU A 20 14.94 -3.99 -7.44
C GLU A 20 15.04 -3.62 -5.95
N ALA A 21 15.88 -4.33 -5.21
CA ALA A 21 16.07 -4.08 -3.79
C ALA A 21 16.66 -2.68 -3.56
N ASN A 22 16.24 -2.02 -2.48
CA ASN A 22 16.71 -0.69 -2.06
C ASN A 22 16.39 0.45 -3.04
N GLN A 23 15.41 0.27 -3.92
CA GLN A 23 14.89 1.35 -4.77
C GLN A 23 13.69 2.04 -4.12
N GLU A 24 13.55 3.32 -4.43
CA GLU A 24 12.44 4.16 -4.01
C GLU A 24 11.28 4.01 -5.02
N VAL A 25 10.13 3.57 -4.54
CA VAL A 25 8.93 3.34 -5.35
C VAL A 25 7.77 4.15 -4.77
N GLN A 26 7.21 5.03 -5.60
CA GLN A 26 6.00 5.78 -5.29
C GLN A 26 4.77 5.03 -5.81
N VAL A 27 3.74 4.92 -4.97
CA VAL A 27 2.45 4.33 -5.32
C VAL A 27 1.34 5.35 -5.03
N THR A 28 0.51 5.61 -6.04
CA THR A 28 -0.64 6.50 -5.92
C THR A 28 -1.90 5.77 -6.34
N VAL A 29 -2.92 5.79 -5.48
CA VAL A 29 -4.26 5.27 -5.78
C VAL A 29 -5.24 6.45 -5.72
N GLU A 30 -5.85 6.77 -6.86
CA GLU A 30 -6.87 7.81 -6.98
C GLU A 30 -8.21 7.16 -7.28
N VAL A 31 -9.18 7.33 -6.38
CA VAL A 31 -10.53 6.77 -6.58
C VAL A 31 -11.44 7.85 -7.18
N THR A 32 -11.91 7.62 -8.41
CA THR A 32 -12.73 8.59 -9.15
C THR A 32 -14.23 8.37 -8.95
N SER A 33 -14.63 7.14 -8.60
CA SER A 33 -15.98 6.80 -8.14
C SER A 33 -15.94 5.54 -7.27
N ALA A 34 -17.08 5.13 -6.69
CA ALA A 34 -17.16 3.86 -6.00
C ALA A 34 -16.74 2.65 -6.87
N THR A 35 -16.79 2.76 -8.20
CA THR A 35 -16.51 1.66 -9.14
C THR A 35 -15.33 1.92 -10.08
N THR A 36 -14.65 3.05 -9.97
CA THR A 36 -13.55 3.43 -10.87
C THR A 36 -12.43 4.15 -10.14
N GLY A 37 -11.21 4.03 -10.64
CA GLY A 37 -10.05 4.73 -10.12
C GLY A 37 -8.86 4.66 -11.06
N VAL A 38 -7.73 5.11 -10.57
CA VAL A 38 -6.45 5.16 -11.26
C VAL A 38 -5.39 4.69 -10.29
N VAL A 39 -4.54 3.76 -10.71
CA VAL A 39 -3.37 3.34 -9.95
C VAL A 39 -2.13 3.74 -10.74
N THR A 40 -1.21 4.43 -10.08
CA THR A 40 0.10 4.80 -10.63
C THR A 40 1.19 4.21 -9.76
N ILE A 41 2.16 3.55 -10.40
CA ILE A 41 3.40 3.13 -9.76
C ILE A 41 4.57 3.78 -10.50
N SER A 42 5.42 4.47 -9.75
CA SER A 42 6.65 5.09 -10.27
C SER A 42 7.83 4.56 -9.49
N ASN A 43 8.85 4.07 -10.19
CA ASN A 43 10.14 3.78 -9.59
C ASN A 43 11.02 5.02 -9.75
N ASN A 44 11.17 5.77 -8.65
CA ASN A 44 11.91 7.04 -8.63
C ASN A 44 13.42 6.81 -8.83
N SER A 45 13.92 5.60 -8.54
CA SER A 45 15.33 5.26 -8.69
C SER A 45 15.75 4.98 -10.14
N ASN A 46 14.84 4.53 -11.00
CA ASN A 46 15.13 4.24 -12.41
C ASN A 46 14.31 5.08 -13.41
N GLY A 47 13.37 5.89 -12.92
CA GLY A 47 12.53 6.79 -13.71
C GLY A 47 11.39 6.12 -14.47
N GLN A 48 11.18 4.81 -14.29
CA GLN A 48 10.03 4.12 -14.88
C GLN A 48 8.74 4.50 -14.15
N SER A 49 7.65 4.63 -14.91
CA SER A 49 6.33 4.88 -14.35
C SER A 49 5.28 4.21 -15.22
N ALA A 50 4.24 3.71 -14.58
CA ALA A 50 3.09 3.15 -15.25
C ALA A 50 1.81 3.53 -14.52
N ARG A 51 0.78 3.83 -15.31
CA ARG A 51 -0.53 4.28 -14.86
C ARG A 51 -1.59 3.38 -15.49
N VAL A 52 -2.52 2.91 -14.69
CA VAL A 52 -3.62 2.05 -15.13
C VAL A 52 -4.94 2.63 -14.62
N ASP A 53 -5.89 2.84 -15.52
CA ASP A 53 -7.27 3.12 -15.16
C ASP A 53 -7.93 1.79 -14.76
N VAL A 54 -8.55 1.76 -13.59
CA VAL A 54 -9.16 0.55 -13.01
C VAL A 54 -10.66 0.73 -12.85
N ALA A 55 -11.40 -0.36 -13.05
CA ALA A 55 -12.84 -0.38 -12.86
C ALA A 55 -13.30 -1.72 -12.28
N GLY A 56 -14.24 -1.67 -11.34
CA GLY A 56 -14.88 -2.83 -10.73
C GLY A 56 -16.38 -2.58 -10.55
N PRO A 57 -17.18 -2.61 -11.63
CA PRO A 57 -18.60 -2.28 -11.59
C PRO A 57 -19.41 -3.19 -10.66
N ASP A 58 -19.01 -4.46 -10.55
CA ASP A 58 -19.67 -5.45 -9.70
C ASP A 58 -19.16 -5.42 -8.24
N PHE A 59 -18.13 -4.62 -7.95
CA PHE A 59 -17.43 -4.59 -6.66
C PHE A 59 -17.20 -3.15 -6.20
N PRO A 60 -18.25 -2.37 -5.90
CA PRO A 60 -18.11 -0.99 -5.47
C PRO A 60 -17.36 -0.88 -4.14
N LEU A 61 -16.42 0.07 -4.06
CA LEU A 61 -15.70 0.43 -2.84
C LEU A 61 -16.61 1.20 -1.88
N CYS A 62 -16.47 0.94 -0.58
CA CYS A 62 -17.15 1.70 0.47
C CYS A 62 -16.53 3.09 0.70
N LEU A 63 -15.28 3.31 0.25
CA LEU A 63 -14.52 4.57 0.41
C LEU A 63 -14.31 5.01 1.87
N THR A 64 -14.22 4.05 2.79
CA THR A 64 -14.12 4.31 4.24
C THR A 64 -12.71 4.20 4.81
N THR A 65 -11.75 3.68 4.03
CA THR A 65 -10.44 3.28 4.54
C THR A 65 -9.36 3.57 3.52
N ALA A 66 -8.25 4.11 4.02
CA ALA A 66 -6.96 4.16 3.34
C ALA A 66 -5.93 3.51 4.25
N SER A 67 -4.96 2.81 3.68
CA SER A 67 -4.01 2.00 4.46
C SER A 67 -2.68 1.85 3.75
N TRP A 68 -1.60 1.79 4.54
CA TRP A 68 -0.27 1.41 4.12
C TRP A 68 0.08 0.10 4.82
N VAL A 69 0.31 -0.96 4.05
CA VAL A 69 0.32 -2.32 4.59
C VAL A 69 1.45 -3.13 3.98
N VAL A 70 2.20 -3.83 4.82
CA VAL A 70 2.97 -5.02 4.44
C VAL A 70 2.15 -6.24 4.88
N TYR A 71 1.83 -7.11 3.93
CA TYR A 71 1.06 -8.33 4.22
C TYR A 71 1.85 -9.57 3.79
N GLY A 72 1.55 -10.70 4.42
CA GLY A 72 2.11 -11.99 4.04
C GLY A 72 1.10 -13.11 4.24
N VAL A 73 1.00 -14.02 3.28
CA VAL A 73 0.12 -15.19 3.35
C VAL A 73 0.55 -16.13 4.48
N THR A 74 -0.40 -16.65 5.25
CA THR A 74 -0.15 -17.46 6.46
C THR A 74 0.62 -18.75 6.20
N ASP A 75 0.47 -19.31 5.00
CA ASP A 75 0.97 -20.65 4.65
C ASP A 75 2.40 -20.64 4.09
N VAL A 76 3.02 -19.45 3.99
CA VAL A 76 4.40 -19.28 3.51
C VAL A 76 5.22 -18.59 4.60
N PRO A 77 6.49 -19.02 4.80
CA PRO A 77 7.43 -18.28 5.65
C PRO A 77 7.48 -16.81 5.24
N LEU A 78 7.38 -15.91 6.20
CA LEU A 78 7.58 -14.49 5.95
C LEU A 78 9.08 -14.26 5.74
N PRO A 79 9.54 -13.76 4.58
CA PRO A 79 10.95 -13.44 4.40
C PRO A 79 11.35 -12.27 5.29
N ASP A 80 12.57 -12.29 5.81
CA ASP A 80 13.18 -11.11 6.42
C ASP A 80 13.31 -10.01 5.36
N PHE A 81 12.46 -9.00 5.46
CA PHE A 81 12.46 -7.84 4.58
C PHE A 81 13.20 -6.64 5.19
N GLY A 82 13.83 -6.82 6.36
CA GLY A 82 14.43 -5.74 7.13
C GLY A 82 13.37 -4.74 7.56
N SER A 83 13.22 -3.65 6.79
CA SER A 83 12.29 -2.56 7.07
C SER A 83 11.66 -2.06 5.78
N VAL A 84 10.36 -1.79 5.82
CA VAL A 84 9.65 -1.05 4.77
C VAL A 84 9.18 0.27 5.38
N VAL A 85 9.65 1.38 4.81
CA VAL A 85 9.20 2.72 5.19
C VAL A 85 8.32 3.24 4.07
N PHE A 86 7.06 3.49 4.38
CA PHE A 86 6.20 4.35 3.55
C PHE A 86 6.44 5.78 4.04
N ASP A 87 7.15 6.58 3.26
CA ASP A 87 7.38 8.00 3.52
C ASP A 87 6.38 8.88 2.75
N GLU A 88 6.35 10.16 3.12
CA GLU A 88 5.48 11.18 2.51
C GLU A 88 4.01 10.75 2.37
N VAL A 89 3.53 9.94 3.32
CA VAL A 89 2.21 9.31 3.20
C VAL A 89 1.08 10.25 3.58
N SER A 90 0.06 10.32 2.73
CA SER A 90 -1.16 11.07 3.00
C SER A 90 -2.36 10.49 2.25
N THR A 91 -3.55 10.88 2.68
CA THR A 91 -4.81 10.58 1.99
C THR A 91 -5.61 11.87 1.84
N ILE A 92 -6.12 12.11 0.64
CA ILE A 92 -7.00 13.24 0.34
C ILE A 92 -8.44 12.73 0.35
N LEU A 93 -9.25 13.24 1.29
CA LEU A 93 -10.66 12.90 1.40
C LEU A 93 -11.47 13.60 0.29
N THR A 94 -12.69 13.12 0.04
CA THR A 94 -13.60 13.69 -0.97
C THR A 94 -13.94 15.17 -0.73
N ASN A 95 -13.84 15.65 0.51
CA ASN A 95 -14.01 17.05 0.87
C ASN A 95 -12.73 17.90 0.75
N GLY A 96 -11.63 17.32 0.23
CA GLY A 96 -10.32 17.97 0.07
C GLY A 96 -9.44 17.96 1.31
N THR A 97 -9.91 17.43 2.44
CA THR A 97 -9.09 17.34 3.67
C THR A 97 -7.95 16.34 3.46
N VAL A 98 -6.73 16.74 3.81
CA VAL A 98 -5.57 15.85 3.83
C VAL A 98 -5.43 15.25 5.23
N VAL A 99 -5.36 13.92 5.30
CA VAL A 99 -5.11 13.19 6.54
C VAL A 99 -3.84 12.36 6.42
N GLY A 100 -3.02 12.38 7.46
CA GLY A 100 -1.80 11.58 7.56
C GLY A 100 -2.01 10.30 8.38
N PRO A 101 -0.97 9.47 8.53
CA PRO A 101 -1.04 8.20 9.23
C PRO A 101 -1.32 8.34 10.74
N THR A 102 -1.02 9.50 11.33
CA THR A 102 -1.26 9.81 12.74
C THR A 102 -2.65 10.39 13.03
N SER A 103 -3.57 10.30 12.06
CA SER A 103 -4.97 10.67 12.24
C SER A 103 -5.56 10.02 13.51
N PRO A 104 -6.38 10.73 14.30
CA PRO A 104 -6.99 10.18 15.52
C PRO A 104 -7.93 8.98 15.26
N ASN A 105 -8.33 8.78 14.00
CA ASN A 105 -9.13 7.63 13.57
C ASN A 105 -8.29 6.50 12.97
N GLY A 106 -6.96 6.65 12.94
CA GLY A 106 -6.03 5.64 12.46
C GLY A 106 -5.92 4.46 13.41
N VAL A 107 -5.66 3.28 12.86
CA VAL A 107 -5.41 2.06 13.62
C VAL A 107 -4.07 1.50 13.17
N VAL A 108 -3.22 1.15 14.14
CA VAL A 108 -1.95 0.44 13.89
C VAL A 108 -2.20 -1.05 14.07
N ILE A 109 -1.80 -1.85 13.10
CA ILE A 109 -1.94 -3.30 13.11
C ILE A 109 -0.59 -3.93 12.80
N ASP A 110 -0.12 -4.78 13.71
CA ASP A 110 1.08 -5.58 13.54
C ASP A 110 0.77 -6.91 12.87
N LEU A 111 1.75 -7.47 12.16
CA LEU A 111 1.61 -8.81 11.59
C LEU A 111 1.94 -9.84 12.66
N ALA A 112 0.92 -10.47 13.23
CA ALA A 112 1.07 -11.56 14.19
C ALA A 112 0.44 -12.87 13.71
N ARG A 113 1.08 -14.01 13.99
CA ARG A 113 0.57 -15.36 13.73
C ARG A 113 0.69 -16.21 14.99
N ASN A 114 -0.40 -16.82 15.42
CA ASN A 114 -0.45 -17.67 16.63
C ASN A 114 0.14 -16.98 17.88
N GLY A 115 -0.05 -15.66 18.01
CA GLY A 115 0.47 -14.86 19.13
C GLY A 115 1.93 -14.42 19.00
N THR A 116 2.66 -14.86 17.96
CA THR A 116 4.01 -14.38 17.64
C THR A 116 3.92 -13.20 16.70
N VAL A 117 4.59 -12.09 17.04
CA VAL A 117 4.72 -10.91 16.17
C VAL A 117 5.85 -11.15 15.17
N PHE A 118 5.54 -11.02 13.88
CA PHE A 118 6.47 -11.18 12.76
C PHE A 118 6.90 -9.84 12.15
N ALA A 119 6.06 -8.81 12.28
CA ALA A 119 6.42 -7.45 11.91
C ALA A 119 5.70 -6.43 12.80
N GLU A 120 6.43 -5.40 13.20
CA GLU A 120 5.97 -4.31 14.06
C GLU A 120 5.83 -3.01 13.25
N THR A 121 4.73 -2.29 13.48
CA THR A 121 4.42 -1.05 12.78
C THR A 121 4.57 0.15 13.71
N SER A 122 5.24 1.19 13.24
CA SER A 122 5.37 2.48 13.94
C SER A 122 5.01 3.64 13.02
N LEU A 123 4.53 4.73 13.61
CA LEU A 123 4.08 5.92 12.88
C LEU A 123 5.02 7.10 13.13
N GLY A 124 5.41 7.78 12.05
CA GLY A 124 5.89 9.16 12.08
C GLY A 124 4.77 10.13 11.70
N SER A 125 5.07 11.44 11.67
CA SER A 125 4.08 12.46 11.28
C SER A 125 3.49 12.20 9.88
N GLU A 126 4.35 11.80 8.95
CA GLU A 126 4.05 11.53 7.53
C GLU A 126 4.69 10.21 7.07
N SER A 127 4.96 9.29 8.00
CA SER A 127 5.55 7.99 7.66
C SER A 127 4.89 6.83 8.40
N VAL A 128 4.90 5.67 7.76
CA VAL A 128 4.57 4.37 8.35
C VAL A 128 5.77 3.46 8.16
N THR A 129 6.36 3.00 9.25
CA THR A 129 7.49 2.06 9.21
C THR A 129 7.03 0.70 9.67
N VAL A 130 7.20 -0.32 8.82
CA VAL A 130 6.97 -1.72 9.16
C VAL A 130 8.31 -2.42 9.25
N GLN A 131 8.64 -2.93 10.44
CA GLN A 131 9.91 -3.56 10.76
C GLN A 131 9.72 -5.06 10.93
N TYR A 132 10.54 -5.86 10.24
CA TYR A 132 10.58 -7.31 10.44
C TYR A 132 11.12 -7.65 11.83
N ALA A 133 10.55 -8.66 12.49
CA ALA A 133 10.78 -8.94 13.91
C ALA A 133 11.17 -10.40 14.26
N GLN A 134 11.40 -11.30 13.28
CA GLN A 134 11.61 -12.74 13.54
C GLN A 134 12.84 -13.40 12.88
#